data_AF-A0A251U698-F1
#
_entry.id   AF-A0A251U698-F1
#
_cell.length_a   1.000
_cell.length_b   1.000
_cell.length_c   1.000
_cell.angle_alpha   90.00
_cell.angle_beta   90.00
_cell.angle_gamma   90.00
#
_symmetry.space_group_name_H-M   'P 1'
#
loop_
_entity.id
_entity.type
_entity.pdbx_description
1 polymer ?
#
loop_
_entity_poly.entity_id
_entity_poly.type
_entity_poly.pdbx_seq_one_letter_code
_entity_poly.pdbx_strand_id
1 'polypeptide(L)'
;MFSHLTDCHFLDVIGFVADVKDLKKFKTARGKDTKKLNVIIQDLEMDSIYLSLWDSYADRILEHGKTENNMVLLLSFCSLLH
;
A
#
# COMPACT_ATOMS: atom_id res chain seq x y z
N MET A 1 22.33 19.11 -13.05
CA MET A 1 21.37 18.72 -14.11
C MET A 1 21.42 17.21 -14.21
N PHE A 2 20.51 16.50 -13.53
CA PHE A 2 20.41 15.04 -13.64
C PHE A 2 19.24 14.74 -14.59
N SER A 3 19.58 14.35 -15.81
CA SER A 3 18.67 13.84 -16.82
C SER A 3 18.64 12.31 -16.77
N HIS A 4 17.44 11.74 -16.98
CA HIS A 4 17.11 10.31 -17.14
C HIS A 4 16.57 9.55 -15.92
N LEU A 5 15.36 9.89 -15.47
CA LEU A 5 14.40 8.97 -14.82
C LEU A 5 12.97 9.50 -15.05
N THR A 6 12.49 9.53 -16.28
CA THR A 6 11.10 9.88 -16.59
C THR A 6 10.48 8.68 -17.28
N ASP A 7 9.88 7.80 -16.49
CA ASP A 7 8.65 7.03 -16.79
C ASP A 7 8.17 6.27 -15.54
N CYS A 8 8.48 6.76 -14.34
CA CYS A 8 7.78 6.30 -13.13
C CYS A 8 6.61 7.24 -12.89
N HIS A 9 5.42 6.82 -13.32
CA HIS A 9 4.17 7.48 -12.96
C HIS A 9 3.90 7.22 -11.48
N PHE A 10 4.29 8.19 -10.65
CA PHE A 10 3.92 8.23 -9.24
C PHE A 10 2.56 8.90 -9.10
N LEU A 11 1.70 8.31 -8.28
CA LEU A 11 0.37 8.81 -7.99
C LEU A 11 0.22 9.00 -6.49
N ASP A 12 -0.50 10.04 -6.11
CA ASP A 12 -0.97 10.20 -4.75
C ASP A 12 -2.39 9.65 -4.66
N VAL A 13 -2.65 8.90 -3.59
CA VAL A 13 -3.87 8.12 -3.44
C VAL A 13 -4.49 8.39 -2.08
N ILE A 14 -5.79 8.64 -2.07
CA ILE A 14 -6.60 8.78 -0.86
C ILE A 14 -7.81 7.85 -0.92
N GLY A 15 -8.15 7.21 0.20
CA GLY A 15 -9.35 6.38 0.29
C GLY A 15 -9.55 5.75 1.67
N PHE A 16 -10.74 5.19 1.89
CA PHE A 16 -11.09 4.46 3.10
C PHE A 16 -10.61 3.01 2.99
N VAL A 17 -10.05 2.47 4.06
CA VAL A 17 -9.71 1.04 4.13
C VAL A 17 -11.01 0.22 4.17
N ALA A 18 -11.30 -0.45 3.06
CA ALA A 18 -12.46 -1.32 2.92
C ALA A 18 -12.17 -2.74 3.39
N ASP A 19 -10.93 -3.23 3.17
CA ASP A 19 -10.51 -4.56 3.60
C ASP A 19 -8.99 -4.66 3.76
N VAL A 20 -8.55 -5.48 4.72
CA VAL A 20 -7.14 -5.81 4.95
C VAL A 20 -6.97 -7.31 4.76
N LYS A 21 -6.27 -7.71 3.69
CA LYS A 21 -6.01 -9.12 3.37
C LYS A 21 -4.84 -9.66 4.18
N ASP A 22 -4.60 -10.97 4.07
CA ASP A 22 -3.54 -11.65 4.81
C ASP A 22 -2.13 -11.09 4.56
N LEU A 23 -1.35 -10.99 5.64
CA LEU A 23 0.06 -10.67 5.60
C LEU A 23 0.85 -11.85 5.00
N LYS A 24 1.57 -11.60 3.90
CA LYS A 24 2.46 -12.57 3.27
C LYS A 24 3.91 -12.25 3.64
N LYS A 25 4.69 -13.28 3.98
CA LYS A 25 6.13 -13.17 4.26
C LYS A 25 6.93 -13.74 3.10
N PHE A 26 8.04 -13.08 2.76
CA PHE A 26 8.91 -13.45 1.66
C PHE A 26 10.37 -13.33 2.08
N LYS A 27 11.25 -14.00 1.36
CA LYS A 27 12.69 -13.78 1.43
C LYS A 27 13.14 -13.18 0.10
N THR A 28 13.79 -12.02 0.16
CA THR A 28 14.35 -11.37 -1.04
C THR A 28 15.48 -12.20 -1.64
N ALA A 29 15.86 -11.92 -2.89
CA ALA A 29 17.00 -12.58 -3.55
C ALA A 29 18.32 -12.42 -2.76
N ARG A 30 18.44 -11.38 -1.91
CA ARG A 30 19.60 -11.13 -1.04
C ARG A 30 19.46 -11.76 0.35
N GLY A 31 18.45 -12.59 0.58
CA GLY A 31 18.24 -13.29 1.85
C GLY A 31 17.56 -12.47 2.95
N LYS A 32 17.26 -11.18 2.73
CA LYS A 32 16.50 -10.35 3.68
C LYS A 32 15.05 -10.84 3.75
N ASP A 33 14.54 -11.07 4.95
CA ASP A 33 13.12 -11.31 5.20
C ASP A 33 12.32 -10.01 5.01
N THR A 34 11.21 -10.09 4.28
CA THR A 34 10.30 -8.98 4.00
C THR A 34 8.86 -9.46 4.13
N LYS A 35 7.93 -8.52 4.23
CA LYS A 35 6.49 -8.83 4.27
C LYS A 35 5.69 -7.87 3.41
N LYS A 36 4.57 -8.37 2.89
CA LYS A 36 3.61 -7.63 2.09
C LYS A 36 2.22 -7.80 2.68
N LEU A 37 1.53 -6.70 2.89
CA LEU A 37 0.12 -6.65 3.23
C LEU A 37 -0.64 -6.09 2.04
N ASN A 38 -1.68 -6.80 1.61
CA ASN A 38 -2.58 -6.31 0.58
C ASN A 38 -3.76 -5.61 1.27
N VAL A 39 -4.06 -4.39 0.84
CA VAL A 39 -5.17 -3.58 1.37
C VAL A 39 -6.07 -3.18 0.22
N ILE A 40 -7.38 -3.23 0.43
CA ILE A 40 -8.36 -2.65 -0.49
C ILE A 40 -8.77 -1.31 0.10
N ILE A 41 -8.64 -0.25 -0.70
CA ILE A 41 -9.22 1.05 -0.35
C ILE A 41 -10.33 1.43 -1.32
N GLN A 42 -11.27 2.21 -0.84
CA GLN A 42 -12.41 2.73 -1.57
C GLN A 42 -12.46 4.25 -1.53
N ASP A 43 -12.89 4.85 -2.63
CA ASP A 43 -13.23 6.28 -2.66
C ASP A 43 -14.68 6.53 -2.21
N LEU A 44 -15.18 7.74 -2.46
CA LEU A 44 -16.56 8.12 -2.12
C LEU A 44 -17.62 7.53 -3.05
N GLU A 45 -17.23 7.07 -4.24
CA GLU A 45 -18.10 6.44 -5.24
C GLU A 45 -18.12 4.91 -5.10
N MET A 46 -17.44 4.37 -4.07
CA MET A 46 -17.24 2.95 -3.79
C MET A 46 -16.34 2.22 -4.79
N ASP A 47 -15.64 2.97 -5.65
CA ASP A 47 -14.64 2.39 -6.54
C ASP A 47 -13.42 1.95 -5.73
N SER A 48 -12.97 0.73 -6.02
CA SER A 48 -11.97 0.03 -5.20
C SER A 48 -10.64 -0.12 -5.93
N ILE A 49 -9.54 0.14 -5.24
CA ILE A 49 -8.20 -0.18 -5.73
C ILE A 49 -7.44 -1.07 -4.75
N TYR A 50 -6.48 -1.82 -5.28
CA TYR A 50 -5.63 -2.74 -4.52
C TYR A 50 -4.26 -2.12 -4.26
N LEU A 51 -3.89 -2.05 -2.99
CA LEU A 51 -2.59 -1.58 -2.55
C LEU A 51 -1.75 -2.74 -2.01
N SER A 52 -0.47 -2.74 -2.37
CA SER A 52 0.55 -3.63 -1.78
C SER A 52 1.48 -2.82 -0.89
N LEU A 53 1.34 -2.97 0.42
CA LEU A 53 2.16 -2.28 1.42
C LEU A 53 3.25 -3.21 1.93
N TRP A 54 4.49 -2.73 1.95
CA TRP A 54 5.66 -3.54 2.30
C TRP A 54 6.25 -3.15 3.66
N ASP A 55 6.79 -4.13 4.36
CA ASP A 55 7.56 -3.99 5.60
C ASP A 55 6.88 -3.06 6.62
N SER A 56 7.48 -1.90 6.93
CA SER A 56 6.99 -0.98 7.97
C SER A 56 5.63 -0.36 7.63
N TYR A 57 5.28 -0.24 6.34
CA TYR A 57 3.94 0.22 5.95
C TYR A 57 2.89 -0.82 6.29
N ALA A 58 3.18 -2.10 6.10
CA ALA A 58 2.29 -3.19 6.52
C ALA A 58 2.08 -3.20 8.03
N ASP A 59 3.13 -2.98 8.82
CA ASP A 59 3.03 -2.93 10.28
C ASP A 59 2.08 -1.84 10.77
N ARG A 60 2.22 -0.63 10.21
CA ARG A 60 1.36 0.51 10.57
C ARG A 60 -0.11 0.19 10.35
N ILE A 61 -0.47 -0.47 9.26
CA ILE A 61 -1.86 -0.87 9.03
C ILE A 61 -2.29 -1.94 10.04
N LEU A 62 -1.47 -2.94 10.32
CA LEU A 62 -1.84 -4.02 11.24
C LEU A 62 -1.99 -3.53 12.70
N GLU A 63 -1.22 -2.51 13.09
CA GLU A 63 -1.32 -1.86 14.39
C GLU A 63 -2.63 -1.07 14.54
N HIS A 64 -3.07 -0.38 13.48
CA HIS A 64 -4.21 0.55 13.53
C HIS A 64 -5.51 -0.01 12.94
N GLY A 65 -5.46 -1.08 12.15
CA GLY A 65 -6.59 -1.68 11.45
C GLY A 65 -7.50 -2.55 12.33
N LYS A 66 -7.16 -2.72 13.61
CA LYS A 66 -8.03 -3.35 14.62
C LYS A 66 -9.01 -2.37 15.25
N THR A 67 -8.86 -1.07 14.98
CA THR A 67 -9.77 -0.03 15.45
C THR A 67 -10.91 0.11 14.43
N GLU A 68 -12.12 0.00 14.93
CA GLU A 68 -13.37 -0.17 14.19
C GLU A 68 -13.52 0.84 13.02
N ASN A 69 -13.79 0.27 11.83
CA ASN A 69 -14.40 0.85 10.63
C ASN A 69 -14.41 2.39 10.56
N ASN A 70 -13.31 3.01 10.08
CA ASN A 70 -13.26 4.33 9.40
C ASN A 70 -11.80 4.80 9.18
N MET A 71 -10.88 3.90 8.84
CA MET A 71 -9.49 4.28 8.58
C MET A 71 -9.37 4.93 7.20
N VAL A 72 -8.89 6.18 7.14
CA VAL A 72 -8.53 6.85 5.89
C VAL A 72 -7.02 6.71 5.66
N LEU A 73 -6.64 6.32 4.45
CA LEU A 73 -5.27 6.30 3.99
C LEU A 73 -5.01 7.45 3.04
N LEU A 74 -3.93 8.19 3.29
CA LEU A 74 -3.34 9.15 2.36
C LEU A 74 -1.90 8.71 2.09
N LEU A 75 -1.65 8.27 0.86
CA LEU A 75 -0.36 7.72 0.44
C LEU A 75 0.16 8.55 -0.73
N SER A 76 1.36 9.09 -0.57
CA SER A 76 2.04 9.82 -1.62
C SER A 76 3.08 8.95 -2.34
N PHE A 77 3.32 9.25 -3.60
CA PHE A 77 4.32 8.58 -4.44
C PHE A 77 4.12 7.07 -4.61
N CYS A 78 2.86 6.62 -4.73
CA CYS A 78 2.56 5.25 -5.06
C CYS A 78 2.96 4.93 -6.50
N SER A 79 3.60 3.78 -6.72
CA SER A 79 3.87 3.26 -8.05
C SER A 79 2.72 2.40 -8.53
N LEU A 80 2.28 2.60 -9.78
CA LEU A 80 1.38 1.67 -10.45
C LEU A 80 2.14 0.40 -10.82
N LEU A 81 1.64 -0.77 -10.42
CA LEU A 81 2.14 -2.06 -10.86
C LEU A 81 1.33 -2.45 -12.12
N HIS A 82 2.01 -2.56 -13.26
CA HIS A 82 1.44 -3.08 -14.51
C HIS A 82 1.45 -4.60 -14.54
#